data_AF-A0A7V9WKX3-F1
#
_entry.id   AF-A0A7V9WKX3-F1
#
_cell.length_a   1.000
_cell.length_b   1.000
_cell.length_c   1.000
_cell.angle_alpha   90.00
_cell.angle_beta   90.00
_cell.angle_gamma   90.00
#
_symmetry.space_group_name_H-M   'P 1'
#
loop_
_entity.id
_entity.type
_entity.pdbx_description
1 polymer ?
#
loop_
_entity_poly.entity_id
_entity_poly.type
_entity_poly.pdbx_seq_one_letter_code
_entity_poly.pdbx_strand_id
1 'polypeptide(L)' 'MALRKPKSLLGSERQAEWARLNAEKRDLLAGDGSDSLESRLRRGQRLSAQAARLRRAVVRH' A
#
# COMPACT_ATOMS: atom_id res chain seq x y z
N MET A 1 0.14 -11.07 -32.02
CA MET A 1 -0.18 -9.86 -31.23
C MET A 1 0.61 -9.88 -29.94
N ALA A 2 1.59 -8.99 -29.77
CA ALA A 2 2.35 -8.89 -28.51
C ALA A 2 1.52 -8.09 -27.50
N LEU A 3 1.05 -8.76 -26.44
CA LEU A 3 0.42 -8.12 -25.28
C LEU A 3 1.44 -7.18 -24.65
N ARG A 4 1.36 -5.88 -24.95
CA ARG A 4 2.14 -4.84 -24.27
C ARG A 4 1.76 -4.89 -22.80
N LYS A 5 2.66 -5.40 -21.96
CA LYS A 5 2.52 -5.33 -20.50
C LYS A 5 2.29 -3.86 -20.14
N PRO A 6 1.25 -3.52 -19.36
CA PRO A 6 1.01 -2.14 -18.99
C PRO A 6 2.27 -1.61 -18.30
N LYS A 7 2.82 -0.54 -18.86
CA LYS A 7 3.98 0.16 -18.31
C LYS A 7 3.48 0.75 -17.00
N SER A 8 3.80 0.08 -15.90
CA SER A 8 3.40 0.57 -14.59
C SER A 8 3.94 1.98 -14.39
N LEU A 9 3.04 2.89 -14.00
CA LEU A 9 3.34 4.29 -13.72
C LEU A 9 4.26 4.46 -12.49
N LEU A 10 4.48 3.39 -11.76
CA LEU A 10 5.38 3.30 -10.62
C LEU A 10 6.65 2.57 -11.08
N GLY A 11 7.82 3.20 -10.92
CA GLY A 11 9.11 2.49 -11.02
C GLY A 11 9.10 1.20 -10.17
N SER A 12 9.90 0.21 -10.54
CA SER A 12 9.91 -1.14 -9.94
C SER A 12 9.92 -1.12 -8.40
N GLU A 13 10.69 -0.22 -7.80
CA GLU A 13 10.77 -0.03 -6.35
C GLU A 13 9.44 0.44 -5.73
N ARG A 14 8.79 1.45 -6.32
CA ARG A 14 7.52 1.99 -5.79
C ARG A 14 6.37 0.99 -5.96
N GLN A 15 6.47 0.11 -6.95
CA GLN A 15 5.54 -1.01 -7.13
C GLN A 15 5.67 -2.05 -6.01
N ALA A 16 6.89 -2.40 -5.64
CA ALA A 16 7.15 -3.31 -4.51
C ALA A 16 6.66 -2.69 -3.19
N GLU A 17 6.88 -1.39 -3.00
CA GLU A 17 6.36 -0.66 -1.83
C GLU A 17 4.82 -0.64 -1.80
N TRP A 18 4.17 -0.38 -2.94
CA TRP A 18 2.71 -0.45 -3.03
C TRP A 18 2.18 -1.86 -2.72
N ALA A 19 2.79 -2.90 -3.28
CA ALA A 19 2.40 -4.28 -3.03
C ALA A 19 2.51 -4.65 -1.54
N ARG A 20 3.60 -4.23 -0.88
CA ARG A 20 3.80 -4.41 0.56
C ARG A 20 2.72 -3.71 1.38
N LEU A 21 2.44 -2.43 1.10
CA LEU A 21 1.41 -1.68 1.81
C LEU A 21 0.01 -2.30 1.63
N ASN A 22 -0.27 -2.86 0.46
CA ASN A 22 -1.54 -3.55 0.19
C ASN A 22 -1.66 -4.87 0.94
N ALA A 23 -0.57 -5.63 1.07
CA ALA A 23 -0.51 -6.85 1.88
C ALA A 23 -0.74 -6.51 3.36
N GLU A 24 0.00 -5.54 3.91
CA GLU A 24 -0.16 -5.10 5.31
C GLU A 24 -1.59 -4.60 5.61
N LYS A 25 -2.24 -3.92 4.64
CA LYS A 25 -3.64 -3.53 4.77
C LYS A 25 -4.60 -4.72 4.79
N ARG A 26 -4.35 -5.72 3.95
CA ARG A 26 -5.17 -6.94 3.91
C ARG A 26 -5.05 -7.72 5.20
N ASP A 27 -3.84 -7.87 5.73
CA ASP A 27 -3.61 -8.55 7.00
C ASP A 27 -4.30 -7.82 8.16
N LEU A 28 -4.23 -6.48 8.19
CA LEU A 28 -4.94 -5.67 9.17
C LEU A 28 -6.47 -5.87 9.12
N LEU A 29 -7.04 -6.01 7.92
CA LEU A 29 -8.47 -6.22 7.72
C LEU A 29 -8.90 -7.69 7.94
N ALA A 30 -7.98 -8.63 7.73
CA ALA A 30 -8.22 -10.06 7.88
C ALA A 30 -7.99 -10.57 9.32
N GLY A 31 -7.44 -9.73 10.21
CA GLY A 31 -7.15 -10.09 11.59
C GLY A 31 -8.34 -10.69 12.34
N ASP A 32 -8.06 -11.73 13.12
CA ASP A 32 -8.99 -12.61 13.83
C ASP A 32 -9.72 -11.98 15.03
N GLY A 33 -9.51 -10.69 15.30
CA GLY A 33 -10.06 -10.05 16.49
C GLY A 33 -9.07 -9.82 17.63
N SER A 34 -7.88 -10.43 17.60
CA SER A 34 -6.92 -10.44 18.71
C SER A 34 -6.22 -9.10 18.97
N ASP A 35 -5.98 -8.31 17.92
CA ASP A 35 -5.41 -6.97 18.05
C ASP A 35 -6.44 -6.00 18.65
N SER A 36 -6.04 -5.18 19.63
CA SER A 36 -6.89 -4.12 20.18
C SER A 36 -7.31 -3.11 19.11
N LEU A 37 -8.49 -2.51 19.28
CA LEU A 37 -9.02 -1.49 18.36
C LEU A 37 -8.04 -0.32 18.18
N GLU A 38 -7.38 0.11 19.27
CA GLU A 38 -6.38 1.18 19.23
C GLU A 38 -5.15 0.80 18.39
N SER A 39 -4.66 -0.44 18.52
CA SER A 39 -3.54 -0.95 17.71
C SER A 39 -3.89 -0.92 16.22
N ARG A 40 -5.11 -1.37 15.85
CA ARG A 40 -5.58 -1.33 14.46
C ARG A 40 -5.72 0.09 13.92
N LEU A 41 -6.24 1.02 14.72
CA LEU A 41 -6.37 2.43 14.35
C LEU A 41 -4.99 3.06 14.09
N ARG A 42 -4.02 2.88 15.00
CA ARG A 42 -2.66 3.40 14.83
C ARG A 42 -1.99 2.84 13.57
N ARG A 43 -2.12 1.53 13.33
CA ARG A 43 -1.54 0.84 12.18
C ARG A 43 -2.21 1.28 10.86
N GLY A 44 -3.54 1.45 10.87
CA GLY A 44 -4.30 1.98 9.72
C GLY A 44 -3.95 3.43 9.37
N GLN A 45 -3.75 4.31 10.37
CA GLN A 45 -3.30 5.68 10.16
C GLN A 45 -1.91 5.74 9.53
N ARG A 46 -0.98 4.91 10.04
CA ARG A 46 0.37 4.80 9.49
C ARG A 46 0.36 4.37 8.02
N LEU A 47 -0.39 3.31 7.69
CA LEU A 47 -0.53 2.83 6.30
C LEU A 47 -1.13 3.91 5.38
N SER A 48 -2.14 4.65 5.87
CA SER A 48 -2.75 5.75 5.11
C SER A 48 -1.76 6.88 4.82
N ALA A 49 -0.93 7.24 5.79
CA ALA A 49 0.12 8.25 5.61
C ALA A 49 1.18 7.80 4.59
N GLN A 50 1.60 6.53 4.64
CA GLN A 50 2.54 5.96 3.66
C GLN A 50 1.95 5.94 2.25
N ALA A 51 0.69 5.51 2.10
CA ALA A 51 0.00 5.53 0.81
C ALA A 51 -0.14 6.97 0.25
N ALA A 52 -0.42 7.96 1.11
CA ALA A 52 -0.48 9.36 0.72
C ALA A 52 0.89 9.90 0.25
N ARG A 53 1.98 9.51 0.91
CA ARG A 53 3.35 9.84 0.47
C ARG A 53 3.65 9.23 -0.89
N LEU A 54 3.31 7.96 -1.09
CA LEU A 54 3.51 7.27 -2.37
C LEU A 54 2.74 7.96 -3.50
N ARG A 55 1.46 8.32 -3.27
CA ARG A 55 0.64 9.08 -4.23
C ARG A 55 1.27 10.42 -4.60
N ARG A 56 1.77 11.19 -3.62
CA ARG A 56 2.47 12.46 -3.88
C ARG A 56 3.76 12.27 -4.69
N ALA A 57 4.49 11.17 -4.45
CA ALA A 57 5.70 10.84 -5.20
C ALA A 57 5.42 10.46 -6.67
N VAL A 58 4.23 9.92 -6.97
CA VAL A 58 3.77 9.69 -8.35
C VAL A 58 3.38 10.99 -9.04
N VAL A 59 2.62 11.87 -8.37
CA VAL A 59 2.13 13.14 -8.97
C VAL A 59 3.27 14.13 -9.30
N ARG A 60 4.40 14.06 -8.60
CA ARG A 60 5.59 14.91 -8.88
C ARG A 60 6.47 14.39 -10.02
N HIS A 61 6.17 13.25 -10.62
CA HIS A 61 6.92 12.63 -11.71
C HIS A 61 6.15 12.66 -13.02
#